data_AF-A0A1X1QVF0-F1
#
_entry.id   AF-A0A1X1QVF0-F1
#
_cell.length_a   1.000
_cell.length_b   1.000
_cell.length_c   1.000
_cell.angle_alpha   90.00
_cell.angle_beta   90.00
_cell.angle_gamma   90.00
#
_symmetry.space_group_name_H-M   'P 1'
#
loop_
_entity.id
_entity.type
_entity.pdbx_description
1 polymer ?
#
loop_
_entity_poly.entity_id
_entity_poly.type
_entity_poly.pdbx_seq_one_letter_code
_entity_poly.pdbx_strand_id
1 'polypeptide(L)'
;MLRSKSWTFAALAVVMAGCGHTTAGEAHPVPQPPSTSVNTALLDPGQYPTTPSPPLGAAGSTEAGRRVEGRRMAAYVTGPWQADAGLVDPESNSPATVIENFDQFARVVWTPIAGGAYALPFVVGFMSERQARGPEPRMSLRNAVLRFADATTATTAAQGMHARAMAMPREPTATPIVTEPERAVPIPGHPDAAASLLTFQEGAQTERELTALTAHGPYVLVQVVRCATGTDCQAPLVARTLDLQIPLIDTFAPTPADQFAALPADPTGLVARTLPLPPDQATSTDGAAYPPAGALHLEDDPVAVGPALTAAGVDDVAANRTTVYQAKDPGAAQSLAQAYSDMAAKTAGAQAAAPVPGLAGSHCTRVAGANGLVPRYWCLAAADRYAIKTVARQLDSAQQQMAAQYRMLT
;
A
#
# COMPACT_ATOMS: atom_id res chain seq x y z
N MET A 1 -52.85 87.51 -39.62
CA MET A 1 -51.81 87.81 -38.63
C MET A 1 -52.20 87.15 -37.32
N LEU A 2 -51.23 86.43 -36.71
CA LEU A 2 -51.23 85.75 -35.40
C LEU A 2 -52.18 84.54 -35.23
N ARG A 3 -51.71 83.27 -35.10
CA ARG A 3 -50.89 82.64 -34.03
C ARG A 3 -51.55 82.81 -32.65
N SER A 4 -51.59 81.86 -31.71
CA SER A 4 -51.04 80.51 -31.54
C SER A 4 -51.31 80.07 -30.09
N LYS A 5 -51.16 78.75 -29.83
CA LYS A 5 -50.55 78.15 -28.62
C LYS A 5 -51.25 78.23 -27.24
N SER A 6 -51.72 77.06 -26.81
CA SER A 6 -51.21 76.22 -25.70
C SER A 6 -50.79 76.86 -24.35
N TRP A 7 -51.28 76.28 -23.23
CA TRP A 7 -50.56 75.66 -22.06
C TRP A 7 -51.58 75.33 -20.93
N THR A 8 -51.75 74.07 -20.48
CA THR A 8 -51.03 73.26 -19.46
C THR A 8 -51.57 73.40 -18.02
N PHE A 9 -51.91 72.27 -17.37
CA PHE A 9 -51.79 71.84 -15.96
C PHE A 9 -52.80 70.66 -15.76
N ALA A 10 -52.65 69.59 -14.98
CA ALA A 10 -51.60 68.79 -14.35
C ALA A 10 -52.35 67.90 -13.32
N ALA A 11 -52.05 66.59 -13.21
CA ALA A 11 -52.34 65.81 -12.00
C ALA A 11 -51.47 64.53 -11.91
N LEU A 12 -50.75 64.45 -10.77
CA LEU A 12 -49.96 63.35 -10.19
C LEU A 12 -50.76 62.03 -10.04
N ALA A 13 -50.23 60.84 -9.70
CA ALA A 13 -48.94 60.13 -9.70
C ALA A 13 -49.11 58.94 -8.72
N VAL A 14 -48.67 57.70 -9.03
CA VAL A 14 -48.08 56.74 -8.06
C VAL A 14 -47.20 55.75 -8.84
N VAL A 15 -45.98 55.53 -8.35
CA VAL A 15 -44.91 54.65 -8.87
C VAL A 15 -44.68 53.51 -7.87
N MET A 16 -44.47 52.27 -8.35
CA MET A 16 -43.83 51.20 -7.57
C MET A 16 -42.46 50.89 -8.18
N ALA A 17 -41.41 50.98 -7.35
CA ALA A 17 -40.03 50.66 -7.68
C ALA A 17 -39.65 49.32 -7.04
N GLY A 18 -39.09 48.39 -7.83
CA GLY A 18 -38.39 47.21 -7.36
C GLY A 18 -36.95 47.25 -7.85
N CYS A 19 -35.99 47.43 -6.94
CA CYS A 19 -34.57 47.55 -7.23
C CYS A 19 -33.95 46.19 -7.59
N GLY A 20 -33.33 46.11 -8.77
CA GLY A 20 -32.38 45.06 -9.13
C GLY A 20 -31.01 45.36 -8.54
N HIS A 21 -30.43 44.42 -7.79
CA HIS A 21 -29.02 44.43 -7.45
C HIS A 21 -28.26 43.54 -8.44
N THR A 22 -27.61 44.15 -9.42
CA THR A 22 -26.53 43.52 -10.18
C THR A 22 -25.22 43.73 -9.43
N THR A 23 -24.75 42.72 -8.70
CA THR A 23 -23.34 42.66 -8.30
C THR A 23 -22.51 42.37 -9.55
N ALA A 24 -21.59 43.27 -9.88
CA ALA A 24 -20.56 43.01 -10.87
C ALA A 24 -19.66 41.89 -10.32
N GLY A 25 -19.93 40.65 -10.73
CA GLY A 25 -18.98 39.56 -10.54
C GLY A 25 -17.87 39.75 -11.55
N GLU A 26 -16.64 39.96 -11.09
CA GLU A 26 -15.46 39.68 -11.92
C GLU A 26 -15.56 38.22 -12.37
N ALA A 27 -15.66 38.02 -13.69
CA ALA A 27 -15.50 36.71 -14.26
C ALA A 27 -14.06 36.28 -14.01
N HIS A 28 -13.83 35.50 -12.95
CA HIS A 28 -12.60 34.74 -12.84
C HIS A 28 -12.53 33.81 -14.05
N PRO A 29 -11.47 33.89 -14.88
CA PRO A 29 -11.25 32.90 -15.90
C PRO A 29 -11.16 31.55 -15.19
N VAL A 30 -12.03 30.60 -15.56
CA VAL A 30 -11.75 29.20 -15.28
C VAL A 30 -10.37 28.94 -15.90
N PRO A 31 -9.36 28.49 -15.14
CA PRO A 31 -8.12 28.05 -15.74
C PRO A 31 -8.49 26.89 -16.66
N GLN A 32 -8.57 27.13 -17.98
CA GLN A 32 -8.46 26.04 -18.92
C GLN A 32 -7.09 25.43 -18.65
N PRO A 33 -7.00 24.13 -18.32
CA PRO A 33 -5.70 23.49 -18.33
C PRO A 33 -5.10 23.73 -19.72
N PRO A 34 -3.80 24.08 -19.83
CA PRO A 34 -3.18 24.16 -21.15
C PRO A 34 -3.32 22.78 -21.78
N SER A 35 -4.26 22.62 -22.70
CA SER A 35 -4.35 21.45 -23.56
C SER A 35 -3.27 21.60 -24.63
N THR A 36 -2.01 21.67 -24.22
CA THR A 36 -0.96 21.16 -25.09
C THR A 36 -1.19 19.66 -25.11
N SER A 37 -2.00 19.19 -26.07
CA SER A 37 -2.16 17.78 -26.33
C SER A 37 -0.76 17.17 -26.44
N VAL A 38 -0.41 16.27 -25.53
CA VAL A 38 0.90 15.64 -25.50
C VAL A 38 1.06 14.90 -26.83
N ASN A 39 2.10 15.22 -27.60
CA ASN A 39 2.43 14.47 -28.80
C ASN A 39 3.16 13.19 -28.39
N THR A 40 2.40 12.12 -28.22
CA THR A 40 2.90 10.81 -27.73
C THR A 40 3.97 10.21 -28.63
N ALA A 41 4.02 10.58 -29.92
CA ALA A 41 5.06 10.14 -30.85
C ALA A 41 6.44 10.75 -30.56
N LEU A 42 6.50 11.85 -29.81
CA LEU A 42 7.75 12.50 -29.41
C LEU A 42 8.26 12.04 -28.04
N LEU A 43 7.50 11.22 -27.31
CA LEU A 43 7.92 10.66 -26.03
C LEU A 43 8.90 9.50 -26.27
N ASP A 44 10.13 9.63 -25.76
CA ASP A 44 11.18 8.60 -25.84
C ASP A 44 10.94 7.50 -24.80
N PRO A 45 10.53 6.28 -25.19
CA PRO A 45 10.32 5.17 -24.27
C PRO A 45 11.61 4.39 -23.98
N GLY A 46 12.74 4.75 -24.60
CA GLY A 46 13.95 3.93 -24.58
C GLY A 46 13.68 2.49 -25.03
N GLN A 47 14.06 1.52 -24.19
CA GLN A 47 13.89 0.08 -24.46
C GLN A 47 12.55 -0.50 -23.94
N TYR A 48 11.70 0.31 -23.31
CA TYR A 48 10.48 -0.18 -22.67
C TYR A 48 9.34 -0.35 -23.69
N PRO A 49 8.49 -1.38 -23.57
CA PRO A 49 7.35 -1.57 -24.46
C PRO A 49 6.32 -0.45 -24.29
N THR A 50 5.68 -0.04 -25.38
CA THR A 50 4.68 1.04 -25.39
C THR A 50 3.26 0.55 -25.68
N THR A 51 3.08 -0.75 -25.87
CA THR A 51 1.77 -1.38 -26.11
C THR A 51 1.44 -2.31 -24.95
N PRO A 52 0.17 -2.39 -24.52
CA PRO A 52 -0.24 -3.34 -23.50
C PRO A 52 0.15 -4.78 -23.85
N SER A 53 0.40 -5.58 -22.82
CA SER A 53 0.53 -7.02 -22.97
C SER A 53 -0.84 -7.63 -23.33
N PRO A 54 -0.88 -8.83 -23.94
CA PRO A 54 -2.11 -9.61 -24.02
C PRO A 54 -2.72 -9.81 -22.62
N PRO A 55 -4.05 -10.03 -22.51
CA PRO A 55 -4.66 -10.40 -21.25
C PRO A 55 -3.93 -11.57 -20.58
N LEU A 56 -3.64 -11.45 -19.29
CA LEU A 56 -2.82 -12.44 -18.57
C LEU A 56 -3.53 -13.80 -18.39
N GLY A 57 -4.86 -13.83 -18.52
CA GLY A 57 -5.65 -15.06 -18.44
C GLY A 57 -5.70 -15.64 -17.02
N ALA A 58 -5.88 -16.97 -16.95
CA ALA A 58 -5.86 -17.71 -15.69
C ALA A 58 -4.42 -17.95 -15.23
N ALA A 59 -4.24 -18.13 -13.91
CA ALA A 59 -2.94 -18.39 -13.31
C ALA A 59 -2.25 -19.64 -13.89
N GLY A 60 -3.03 -20.63 -14.35
CA GLY A 60 -2.53 -21.78 -15.12
C GLY A 60 -1.87 -22.87 -14.30
N SER A 61 -1.54 -22.62 -13.03
CA SER A 61 -1.05 -23.63 -12.09
C SER A 61 -1.51 -23.33 -10.66
N THR A 62 -1.45 -24.34 -9.79
CA THR A 62 -1.77 -24.19 -8.37
C THR A 62 -0.82 -23.21 -7.68
N GLU A 63 0.46 -23.23 -8.01
CA GLU A 63 1.49 -22.35 -7.44
C GLU A 63 1.26 -20.89 -7.84
N ALA A 64 1.02 -20.63 -9.13
CA ALA A 64 0.71 -19.28 -9.61
C ALA A 64 -0.61 -18.79 -9.00
N GLY A 65 -1.63 -19.65 -8.93
CA GLY A 65 -2.92 -19.32 -8.33
C GLY A 65 -2.82 -19.04 -6.83
N ARG A 66 -1.96 -19.75 -6.11
CA ARG A 66 -1.65 -19.47 -4.69
C ARG A 66 -1.10 -18.07 -4.53
N ARG A 67 -0.17 -17.64 -5.40
CA ARG A 67 0.36 -16.28 -5.38
C ARG A 67 -0.74 -15.24 -5.61
N VAL A 68 -1.63 -15.48 -6.59
CA VAL A 68 -2.80 -14.62 -6.84
C VAL A 68 -3.70 -14.53 -5.60
N GLU A 69 -3.98 -15.66 -4.94
CA GLU A 69 -4.78 -15.70 -3.72
C GLU A 69 -4.16 -14.87 -2.59
N GLY A 70 -2.85 -14.99 -2.38
CA GLY A 70 -2.15 -14.21 -1.36
C GLY A 70 -2.14 -12.71 -1.64
N ARG A 71 -2.12 -12.30 -2.92
CA ARG A 71 -2.28 -10.89 -3.31
C ARG A 71 -3.67 -10.37 -3.02
N ARG A 72 -4.71 -11.19 -3.25
CA ARG A 72 -6.09 -10.86 -2.87
C ARG A 72 -6.23 -10.69 -1.36
N MET A 73 -5.53 -11.50 -0.56
CA MET A 73 -5.53 -11.35 0.91
C MET A 73 -4.96 -10.01 1.38
N ALA A 74 -4.14 -9.31 0.60
CA ALA A 74 -3.54 -8.02 1.00
C ALA A 74 -4.59 -7.00 1.47
N ALA A 75 -5.76 -6.94 0.83
CA ALA A 75 -6.84 -6.03 1.22
C ALA A 75 -7.56 -6.42 2.52
N TYR A 76 -7.26 -7.61 3.04
CA TYR A 76 -7.88 -8.21 4.22
C TYR A 76 -6.85 -8.46 5.34
N VAL A 77 -5.66 -7.89 5.23
CA VAL A 77 -4.66 -7.85 6.30
C VAL A 77 -4.60 -6.44 6.87
N THR A 78 -4.69 -6.31 8.19
CA THR A 78 -4.53 -5.03 8.86
C THR A 78 -3.07 -4.58 8.76
N GLY A 79 -2.85 -3.41 8.17
CA GLY A 79 -1.57 -2.73 8.15
C GLY A 79 -1.18 -2.21 9.53
N PRO A 80 0.10 -2.26 9.92
CA PRO A 80 0.55 -1.75 11.22
C PRO A 80 0.11 -0.31 11.54
N TRP A 81 0.10 0.57 10.54
CA TRP A 81 -0.32 1.96 10.66
C TRP A 81 -1.80 2.14 11.04
N GLN A 82 -2.63 1.11 10.81
CA GLN A 82 -4.04 1.12 11.20
C GLN A 82 -4.21 0.80 12.69
N ALA A 83 -3.34 -0.06 13.25
CA ALA A 83 -3.33 -0.39 14.68
C ALA A 83 -2.64 0.70 15.52
N ASP A 84 -1.64 1.37 14.93
CA ASP A 84 -0.97 2.53 15.51
C ASP A 84 -0.41 3.44 14.40
N ALA A 85 -0.92 4.67 14.31
CA ALA A 85 -0.55 5.61 13.25
C ALA A 85 0.94 6.04 13.28
N GLY A 86 1.67 5.73 14.34
CA GLY A 86 3.12 5.96 14.42
C GLY A 86 3.96 4.93 13.66
N LEU A 87 3.38 3.77 13.29
CA LEU A 87 4.08 2.67 12.61
C LEU A 87 4.04 2.84 11.09
N VAL A 88 4.93 3.69 10.58
CA VAL A 88 4.95 4.11 9.18
C VAL A 88 6.18 3.62 8.42
N ASP A 89 7.36 3.59 9.03
CA ASP A 89 8.57 3.26 8.29
C ASP A 89 8.65 1.74 8.03
N PRO A 90 9.12 1.29 6.86
CA PRO A 90 9.30 -0.12 6.60
C PRO A 90 10.40 -0.70 7.51
N GLU A 91 10.15 -1.86 8.11
CA GLU A 91 11.12 -2.56 8.98
C GLU A 91 12.19 -3.29 8.15
N SER A 92 11.85 -3.71 6.93
CA SER A 92 12.79 -4.35 6.00
C SER A 92 12.61 -3.86 4.56
N ASN A 93 13.43 -4.38 3.63
CA ASN A 93 13.29 -4.12 2.19
C ASN A 93 12.05 -4.78 1.57
N SER A 94 11.33 -5.63 2.30
CA SER A 94 10.11 -6.29 1.85
C SER A 94 9.04 -6.21 2.95
N PRO A 95 8.58 -4.99 3.28
CA PRO A 95 7.67 -4.74 4.40
C PRO A 95 6.26 -5.30 4.18
N ALA A 96 5.98 -5.80 2.97
CA ALA A 96 4.77 -6.52 2.62
C ALA A 96 5.14 -7.71 1.73
N THR A 97 4.57 -8.88 1.99
CA THR A 97 4.88 -10.07 1.20
C THR A 97 3.72 -11.05 1.17
N VAL A 98 3.57 -11.74 0.03
CA VAL A 98 2.80 -12.97 -0.04
C VAL A 98 3.66 -14.12 0.50
N ILE A 99 3.08 -14.90 1.40
CA ILE A 99 3.68 -16.08 2.00
C ILE A 99 3.12 -17.31 1.28
N GLU A 100 3.94 -17.95 0.46
CA GLU A 100 3.55 -19.07 -0.42
C GLU A 100 4.06 -20.42 0.08
N ASN A 101 5.08 -20.38 0.95
CA ASN A 101 5.74 -21.55 1.49
C ASN A 101 6.31 -21.30 2.89
N PHE A 102 6.86 -22.37 3.47
CA PHE A 102 7.39 -22.39 4.81
C PHE A 102 8.62 -21.47 4.99
N ASP A 103 9.49 -21.34 3.99
CA ASP A 103 10.69 -20.50 4.08
C ASP A 103 10.33 -19.01 4.18
N GLN A 104 9.30 -18.58 3.46
CA GLN A 104 8.74 -17.23 3.59
C GLN A 104 8.01 -17.07 4.92
N PHE A 105 7.29 -18.10 5.38
CA PHE A 105 6.62 -18.09 6.68
C PHE A 105 7.63 -17.95 7.84
N ALA A 106 8.80 -18.60 7.76
CA ALA A 106 9.90 -18.46 8.72
C ALA A 106 10.58 -17.07 8.72
N ARG A 107 10.14 -16.13 7.86
CA ARG A 107 10.49 -14.70 7.96
C ARG A 107 9.51 -13.92 8.82
N VAL A 108 8.32 -14.49 9.10
CA VAL A 108 7.30 -13.84 9.94
C VAL A 108 7.64 -13.99 11.42
N VAL A 109 8.02 -15.19 11.82
CA VAL A 109 8.42 -15.57 13.18
C VAL A 109 9.75 -16.29 13.13
N TRP A 110 10.44 -16.41 14.26
CA TRP A 110 11.68 -17.20 14.32
C TRP A 110 11.48 -18.63 13.82
N THR A 111 12.46 -19.18 13.09
CA THR A 111 12.40 -20.52 12.50
C THR A 111 11.95 -21.62 13.47
N PRO A 112 12.41 -21.67 14.75
CA PRO A 112 11.91 -22.65 15.70
C PRO A 112 10.39 -22.55 15.94
N ILE A 113 9.85 -21.33 16.00
CA ILE A 113 8.42 -21.07 16.15
C ILE A 113 7.69 -21.56 14.91
N ALA A 114 8.14 -21.17 13.72
CA ALA A 114 7.56 -21.63 12.46
C ALA A 114 7.54 -23.17 12.38
N GLY A 115 8.57 -23.84 12.91
CA GLY A 115 8.68 -25.30 12.99
C GLY A 115 7.50 -26.00 13.67
N GLY A 116 6.74 -25.30 14.52
CA GLY A 116 5.52 -25.80 15.13
C GLY A 116 4.38 -26.06 14.15
N ALA A 117 4.41 -25.44 12.97
CA ALA A 117 3.46 -25.66 11.88
C ALA A 117 4.06 -26.46 10.71
N TYR A 118 5.28 -26.98 10.85
CA TYR A 118 5.95 -27.73 9.78
C TYR A 118 5.13 -28.97 9.38
N ALA A 119 5.12 -29.27 8.08
CA ALA A 119 4.37 -30.37 7.46
C ALA A 119 2.83 -30.30 7.60
N LEU A 120 2.27 -29.25 8.21
CA LEU A 120 0.83 -28.99 8.15
C LEU A 120 0.46 -28.42 6.76
N PRO A 121 -0.76 -28.69 6.27
CA PRO A 121 -1.21 -28.21 4.96
C PRO A 121 -1.48 -26.69 4.99
N PHE A 122 -0.39 -25.91 4.93
CA PHE A 122 -0.37 -24.48 4.70
C PHE A 122 -0.77 -24.17 3.26
N VAL A 123 -1.63 -23.17 3.08
CA VAL A 123 -2.18 -22.81 1.77
C VAL A 123 -1.51 -21.55 1.24
N VAL A 124 -1.62 -20.42 1.94
CA VAL A 124 -1.04 -19.12 1.55
C VAL A 124 -1.18 -18.14 2.72
N GLY A 125 -0.43 -17.06 2.73
CA GLY A 125 -0.65 -15.95 3.63
C GLY A 125 -0.20 -14.62 3.05
N PHE A 126 -0.41 -13.55 3.81
CA PHE A 126 0.12 -12.23 3.53
C PHE A 126 0.61 -11.60 4.83
N MET A 127 1.75 -10.90 4.79
CA MET A 127 2.27 -10.14 5.92
C MET A 127 2.45 -8.67 5.59
N SER A 128 2.38 -7.85 6.63
CA SER A 128 2.84 -6.47 6.62
C SER A 128 3.61 -6.16 7.89
N GLU A 129 4.74 -5.49 7.76
CA GLU A 129 5.59 -5.06 8.87
C GLU A 129 6.00 -3.61 8.71
N ARG A 130 5.93 -2.86 9.82
CA ARG A 130 6.39 -1.48 9.91
C ARG A 130 6.85 -1.18 11.32
N GLN A 131 7.63 -0.13 11.43
CA GLN A 131 8.21 0.37 12.66
C GLN A 131 7.97 1.87 12.83
N ALA A 132 8.15 2.34 14.06
CA ALA A 132 8.10 3.76 14.37
C ALA A 132 9.17 4.53 13.58
N ARG A 133 8.93 5.81 13.33
CA ARG A 133 9.91 6.65 12.62
C ARG A 133 11.17 6.87 13.44
N GLY A 134 12.31 6.95 12.77
CA GLY A 134 13.58 7.41 13.35
C GLY A 134 14.75 6.43 13.22
N PRO A 135 15.96 6.86 13.61
CA PRO A 135 17.19 6.10 13.38
C PRO A 135 17.33 4.84 14.26
N GLU A 136 16.62 4.79 15.39
CA GLU A 136 16.58 3.66 16.31
C GLU A 136 15.11 3.40 16.69
N PRO A 137 14.35 2.79 15.77
CA PRO A 137 12.93 2.59 15.93
C PRO A 137 12.69 1.58 17.06
N ARG A 138 12.04 2.04 18.12
CA ARG A 138 11.86 1.22 19.32
C ARG A 138 10.55 0.44 19.33
N MET A 139 9.66 0.67 18.38
CA MET A 139 8.38 0.00 18.28
C MET A 139 8.21 -0.53 16.87
N SER A 140 7.89 -1.81 16.74
CA SER A 140 7.55 -2.43 15.47
C SER A 140 6.38 -3.38 15.64
N LEU A 141 5.62 -3.52 14.56
CA LEU A 141 4.56 -4.51 14.44
C LEU A 141 4.70 -5.17 13.08
N ARG A 142 4.81 -6.47 13.13
CA ARG A 142 4.59 -7.36 12.00
C ARG A 142 3.28 -8.10 12.23
N ASN A 143 2.35 -7.95 11.29
CA ASN A 143 1.07 -8.64 11.28
C ASN A 143 1.01 -9.56 10.05
N ALA A 144 0.64 -10.82 10.26
CA ALA A 144 0.44 -11.77 9.18
C ALA A 144 -0.85 -12.56 9.36
N VAL A 145 -1.48 -12.90 8.23
CA VAL A 145 -2.62 -13.81 8.18
C VAL A 145 -2.23 -15.01 7.34
N LEU A 146 -2.25 -16.19 7.96
CA LEU A 146 -1.87 -17.46 7.34
C LEU A 146 -3.10 -18.32 7.16
N ARG A 147 -3.39 -18.75 5.93
CA ARG A 147 -4.46 -19.69 5.63
C ARG A 147 -3.93 -21.12 5.60
N PHE A 148 -4.56 -21.99 6.37
CA PHE A 148 -4.38 -23.44 6.33
C PHE A 148 -5.55 -24.09 5.62
N ALA A 149 -5.44 -25.40 5.34
CA ALA A 149 -6.48 -26.14 4.61
C ALA A 149 -7.86 -26.06 5.29
N ASP A 150 -7.88 -26.06 6.63
CA ASP A 150 -9.09 -26.04 7.44
C ASP A 150 -8.82 -25.48 8.85
N ALA A 151 -9.88 -25.34 9.63
CA ALA A 151 -9.82 -24.77 10.98
C ALA A 151 -9.09 -25.66 12.00
N THR A 152 -9.18 -26.98 11.85
CA THR A 152 -8.47 -27.92 12.72
C THR A 152 -6.97 -27.82 12.51
N THR A 153 -6.54 -27.70 11.25
CA THR A 153 -5.14 -27.50 10.88
C THR A 153 -4.64 -26.17 11.39
N ALA A 154 -5.38 -25.08 11.21
CA ALA A 154 -5.01 -23.76 11.72
C ALA A 154 -4.85 -23.77 13.25
N THR A 155 -5.79 -24.40 13.95
CA THR A 155 -5.71 -24.58 15.41
C THR A 155 -4.46 -25.37 15.82
N THR A 156 -4.19 -26.49 15.15
CA THR A 156 -3.00 -27.32 15.38
C THR A 156 -1.72 -26.53 15.13
N ALA A 157 -1.69 -25.73 14.06
CA ALA A 157 -0.57 -24.86 13.72
C ALA A 157 -0.33 -23.80 14.82
N ALA A 158 -1.37 -23.06 15.22
CA ALA A 158 -1.25 -22.05 16.27
C ALA A 158 -0.74 -22.64 17.60
N GLN A 159 -1.28 -23.79 18.01
CA GLN A 159 -0.86 -24.49 19.22
C GLN A 159 0.59 -24.99 19.12
N GLY A 160 0.96 -25.62 18.00
CA GLY A 160 2.31 -26.13 17.77
C GLY A 160 3.34 -25.00 17.75
N MET A 161 3.03 -23.89 17.08
CA MET A 161 3.88 -22.71 17.04
C MET A 161 4.02 -22.06 18.43
N HIS A 162 2.93 -21.94 19.19
CA HIS A 162 2.99 -21.39 20.55
C HIS A 162 3.82 -22.29 21.48
N ALA A 163 3.66 -23.61 21.39
CA ALA A 163 4.47 -24.56 22.14
C ALA A 163 5.96 -24.42 21.84
N ARG A 164 6.33 -24.15 20.57
CA ARG A 164 7.71 -23.84 20.18
C ARG A 164 8.18 -22.48 20.66
N ALA A 165 7.31 -21.46 20.63
CA ALA A 165 7.61 -20.13 21.15
C ALA A 165 7.86 -20.12 22.66
N MET A 166 7.24 -21.05 23.41
CA MET A 166 7.47 -21.25 24.86
C MET A 166 8.65 -22.18 25.17
N ALA A 167 9.33 -22.71 24.15
CA ALA A 167 10.42 -23.66 24.29
C ALA A 167 11.54 -23.36 23.28
N MET A 168 11.96 -22.09 23.20
CA MET A 168 13.02 -21.69 22.29
C MET A 168 14.35 -22.36 22.68
N PRO A 169 15.18 -22.75 21.70
CA PRO A 169 16.51 -23.31 21.97
C PRO A 169 17.37 -22.36 22.79
N ARG A 170 18.04 -22.88 23.82
CA ARG A 170 18.94 -22.13 24.72
C ARG A 170 20.38 -22.59 24.55
N GLU A 171 20.92 -22.37 23.36
CA GLU A 171 22.31 -22.68 23.04
C GLU A 171 23.04 -21.38 22.66
N PRO A 172 24.29 -21.15 23.08
CA PRO A 172 25.03 -19.92 22.75
C PRO A 172 25.21 -19.67 21.24
N THR A 173 25.07 -20.72 20.42
CA THR A 173 25.13 -20.66 18.96
C THR A 173 23.77 -20.50 18.28
N ALA A 174 22.67 -20.58 19.04
CA ALA A 174 21.33 -20.37 18.51
C ALA A 174 21.08 -18.87 18.26
N THR A 175 20.29 -18.57 17.24
CA THR A 175 19.80 -17.22 16.98
C THR A 175 18.27 -17.25 17.02
N PRO A 176 17.61 -16.42 17.84
CA PRO A 176 18.21 -15.44 18.75
C PRO A 176 18.83 -16.09 20.00
N ILE A 177 19.77 -15.39 20.66
CA ILE A 177 20.35 -15.84 21.93
C ILE A 177 19.38 -15.47 23.06
N VAL A 178 18.55 -16.42 23.47
CA VAL A 178 17.53 -16.23 24.51
C VAL A 178 18.20 -16.07 25.88
N THR A 179 17.88 -14.99 26.59
CA THR A 179 18.53 -14.67 27.89
C THR A 179 17.65 -14.84 29.10
N GLU A 180 16.33 -14.98 28.92
CA GLU A 180 15.38 -15.20 30.01
C GLU A 180 14.39 -16.33 29.69
N PRO A 181 13.70 -16.90 30.70
CA PRO A 181 12.52 -17.72 30.49
C PRO A 181 11.46 -17.01 29.65
N GLU A 182 10.87 -17.70 28.67
CA GLU A 182 9.74 -17.19 27.92
C GLU A 182 8.53 -17.05 28.85
N ARG A 183 7.76 -15.99 28.67
CA ARG A 183 6.59 -15.71 29.52
C ARG A 183 5.33 -15.70 28.69
N ALA A 184 4.32 -16.45 29.12
CA ALA A 184 2.98 -16.30 28.59
C ALA A 184 2.43 -14.93 29.01
N VAL A 185 1.82 -14.20 28.09
CA VAL A 185 1.24 -12.88 28.33
C VAL A 185 -0.23 -12.89 27.91
N PRO A 186 -1.18 -12.55 28.79
CA PRO A 186 -2.58 -12.45 28.40
C PRO A 186 -2.77 -11.25 27.45
N ILE A 187 -3.58 -11.45 26.40
CA ILE A 187 -3.98 -10.37 25.49
C ILE A 187 -5.35 -9.84 25.93
N PRO A 188 -5.48 -8.54 26.27
CA PRO A 188 -6.77 -7.96 26.66
C PRO A 188 -7.84 -8.17 25.60
N GLY A 189 -9.01 -8.70 25.97
CA GLY A 189 -10.13 -8.93 25.05
C GLY A 189 -10.02 -10.18 24.18
N HIS A 190 -8.85 -10.84 24.12
CA HIS A 190 -8.58 -11.98 23.24
C HIS A 190 -7.98 -13.16 24.02
N PRO A 191 -8.78 -13.89 24.84
CA PRO A 191 -8.30 -15.02 25.62
C PRO A 191 -7.89 -16.24 24.77
N ASP A 192 -8.31 -16.26 23.51
CA ASP A 192 -7.97 -17.21 22.46
C ASP A 192 -6.59 -16.95 21.82
N ALA A 193 -6.02 -15.76 22.02
CA ALA A 193 -4.70 -15.41 21.53
C ALA A 193 -3.60 -15.95 22.47
N ALA A 194 -2.84 -16.93 21.99
CA ALA A 194 -1.71 -17.49 22.74
C ALA A 194 -0.45 -16.66 22.48
N ALA A 195 -0.02 -15.87 23.48
CA ALA A 195 1.12 -14.98 23.32
C ALA A 195 2.32 -15.34 24.21
N SER A 196 3.50 -15.31 23.59
CA SER A 196 4.79 -15.63 24.21
C SER A 196 5.71 -14.43 24.11
N LEU A 197 6.20 -13.96 25.25
CA LEU A 197 7.20 -12.90 25.32
C LEU A 197 8.59 -13.52 25.43
N LEU A 198 9.43 -13.18 24.46
CA LEU A 198 10.82 -13.57 24.37
C LEU A 198 11.73 -12.41 24.76
N THR A 199 12.71 -12.67 25.62
CA THR A 199 13.82 -11.75 25.91
C THR A 199 15.12 -12.35 25.36
N PHE A 200 15.81 -11.63 24.48
CA PHE A 200 17.01 -12.13 23.79
C PHE A 200 18.05 -11.04 23.54
N GLN A 201 19.29 -11.43 23.22
CA GLN A 201 20.33 -10.49 22.79
C GLN A 201 20.30 -10.27 21.27
N GLU A 202 20.35 -8.99 20.89
CA GLU A 202 20.61 -8.53 19.53
C GLU A 202 21.86 -7.62 19.57
N GLY A 203 23.01 -8.20 19.20
CA GLY A 203 24.31 -7.56 19.44
C GLY A 203 24.58 -7.37 20.94
N ALA A 204 24.72 -6.12 21.37
CA ALA A 204 24.90 -5.76 22.78
C ALA A 204 23.58 -5.32 23.47
N GLN A 205 22.47 -5.28 22.73
CA GLN A 205 21.18 -4.85 23.25
C GLN A 205 20.34 -6.05 23.69
N THR A 206 19.57 -5.86 24.76
CA THR A 206 18.55 -6.82 25.20
C THR A 206 17.22 -6.39 24.63
N GLU A 207 16.64 -7.25 23.79
CA GLU A 207 15.37 -7.00 23.12
C GLU A 207 14.24 -7.82 23.73
N ARG A 208 13.01 -7.28 23.64
CA ARG A 208 11.78 -7.95 24.07
C ARG A 208 10.78 -8.00 22.92
N GLU A 209 10.43 -9.20 22.49
CA GLU A 209 9.50 -9.43 21.39
C GLU A 209 8.33 -10.30 21.86
N LEU A 210 7.11 -9.82 21.66
CA LEU A 210 5.89 -10.59 21.92
C LEU A 210 5.40 -11.19 20.61
N THR A 211 5.29 -12.51 20.55
CA THR A 211 4.62 -13.22 19.45
C THR A 211 3.26 -13.70 19.94
N ALA A 212 2.18 -13.26 19.30
CA ALA A 212 0.82 -13.74 19.54
C ALA A 212 0.33 -14.57 18.35
N LEU A 213 -0.32 -15.69 18.67
CA LEU A 213 -0.82 -16.67 17.72
C LEU A 213 -2.29 -16.96 18.03
N THR A 214 -3.17 -16.60 17.11
CA THR A 214 -4.63 -16.77 17.27
C THR A 214 -5.17 -17.61 16.13
N ALA A 215 -5.76 -18.76 16.43
CA ALA A 215 -6.48 -19.55 15.43
C ALA A 215 -7.89 -18.97 15.24
N HIS A 216 -8.29 -18.71 14.00
CA HIS A 216 -9.59 -18.13 13.67
C HIS A 216 -10.11 -18.71 12.35
N GLY A 217 -11.09 -19.62 12.43
CA GLY A 217 -11.51 -20.41 11.26
C GLY A 217 -10.30 -21.11 10.63
N PRO A 218 -10.13 -21.12 9.28
CA PRO A 218 -8.98 -21.70 8.61
C PRO A 218 -7.71 -20.83 8.68
N TYR A 219 -7.72 -19.74 9.47
CA TYR A 219 -6.61 -18.80 9.55
C TYR A 219 -5.83 -18.92 10.87
N VAL A 220 -4.55 -18.63 10.81
CA VAL A 220 -3.76 -18.23 11.98
C VAL A 220 -3.37 -16.76 11.81
N LEU A 221 -3.77 -15.95 12.78
CA LEU A 221 -3.39 -14.55 12.89
C LEU A 221 -2.11 -14.49 13.73
N VAL A 222 -1.08 -13.85 13.18
CA VAL A 222 0.25 -13.78 13.80
C VAL A 222 0.61 -12.32 13.99
N GLN A 223 0.82 -11.90 15.23
CA GLN A 223 1.36 -10.59 15.57
C GLN A 223 2.70 -10.75 16.24
N VAL A 224 3.72 -10.07 15.72
CA VAL A 224 5.04 -9.96 16.33
C VAL A 224 5.27 -8.49 16.65
N VAL A 225 5.45 -8.18 17.93
CA VAL A 225 5.53 -6.81 18.43
C VAL A 225 6.79 -6.61 19.25
N ARG A 226 7.53 -5.55 18.92
CA ARG A 226 8.60 -4.99 19.75
C ARG A 226 8.19 -3.64 20.29
N CYS A 227 8.66 -3.32 21.49
CA CYS A 227 8.45 -2.03 22.17
C CYS A 227 9.76 -1.53 22.75
N ALA A 228 9.81 -0.23 23.04
CA ALA A 228 10.94 0.35 23.73
C ALA A 228 11.20 -0.36 25.06
N THR A 229 12.47 -0.55 25.40
CA THR A 229 12.88 -1.11 26.68
C THR A 229 12.18 -0.40 27.83
N GLY A 230 11.51 -1.16 28.71
CA GLY A 230 10.76 -0.64 29.86
C GLY A 230 9.32 -0.24 29.58
N THR A 231 8.86 -0.28 28.32
CA THR A 231 7.46 -0.02 27.96
C THR A 231 6.72 -1.34 27.73
N ASP A 232 5.62 -1.58 28.44
CA ASP A 232 4.75 -2.73 28.20
C ASP A 232 3.66 -2.40 27.17
N CYS A 233 4.07 -2.08 25.94
CA CYS A 233 3.15 -1.72 24.84
C CYS A 233 2.68 -2.92 24.01
N GLN A 234 3.31 -4.09 24.16
CA GLN A 234 3.14 -5.20 23.23
C GLN A 234 1.71 -5.76 23.27
N ALA A 235 1.22 -6.14 24.45
CA ALA A 235 -0.10 -6.77 24.57
C ALA A 235 -1.27 -5.84 24.15
N PRO A 236 -1.29 -4.55 24.54
CA PRO A 236 -2.28 -3.62 24.03
C PRO A 236 -2.22 -3.41 22.51
N LEU A 237 -1.03 -3.43 21.89
CA LEU A 237 -0.92 -3.30 20.44
C LEU A 237 -1.48 -4.56 19.74
N VAL A 238 -1.12 -5.75 20.22
CA VAL A 238 -1.68 -7.03 19.72
C VAL A 238 -3.21 -7.00 19.82
N ALA A 239 -3.77 -6.60 20.96
CA ALA A 239 -5.22 -6.54 21.15
C ALA A 239 -5.90 -5.62 20.11
N ARG A 240 -5.37 -4.40 19.91
CA ARG A 240 -5.89 -3.48 18.88
C ARG A 240 -5.75 -4.04 17.47
N THR A 241 -4.65 -4.73 17.16
CA THR A 241 -4.47 -5.36 15.85
C THR A 241 -5.51 -6.47 15.64
N LEU A 242 -5.76 -7.31 16.64
CA LEU A 242 -6.77 -8.37 16.56
C LEU A 242 -8.20 -7.81 16.44
N ASP A 243 -8.53 -6.74 17.17
CA ASP A 243 -9.83 -6.05 17.07
C ASP A 243 -10.14 -5.57 15.64
N LEU A 244 -9.11 -5.18 14.88
CA LEU A 244 -9.22 -4.78 13.48
C LEU A 244 -9.16 -5.99 12.53
N GLN A 245 -8.28 -6.95 12.80
CA GLN A 245 -7.93 -8.02 11.88
C GLN A 245 -9.02 -9.11 11.80
N ILE A 246 -9.59 -9.49 12.94
CA ILE A 246 -10.61 -10.56 13.01
C ILE A 246 -11.83 -10.22 12.15
N PRO A 247 -12.54 -9.08 12.35
CA PRO A 247 -13.70 -8.76 11.53
C PRO A 247 -13.33 -8.51 10.06
N LEU A 248 -12.11 -8.05 9.78
CA LEU A 248 -11.67 -7.82 8.41
C LEU A 248 -11.50 -9.16 7.65
N ILE A 249 -10.80 -10.14 8.24
CA ILE A 249 -10.54 -11.41 7.55
C ILE A 249 -11.83 -12.24 7.37
N ASP A 250 -12.84 -12.07 8.23
CA ASP A 250 -14.16 -12.68 8.07
C ASP A 250 -14.89 -12.27 6.78
N THR A 251 -14.51 -11.14 6.19
CA THR A 251 -15.08 -10.65 4.93
C THR A 251 -14.33 -11.16 3.69
N PHE A 252 -13.19 -11.84 3.88
CA PHE A 252 -12.46 -12.42 2.76
C PHE A 252 -13.19 -13.67 2.26
N ALA A 253 -13.43 -13.74 0.95
CA ALA A 253 -13.99 -14.92 0.29
C ALA A 253 -12.84 -15.77 -0.28
N PRO A 254 -12.35 -16.79 0.46
CA PRO A 254 -11.22 -17.58 0.03
C PRO A 254 -11.57 -18.49 -1.15
N THR A 255 -10.63 -18.66 -2.06
CA THR A 255 -10.78 -19.60 -3.18
C THR A 255 -10.53 -21.03 -2.71
N PRO A 256 -11.34 -22.02 -3.12
CA PRO A 256 -10.98 -23.43 -2.96
C PRO A 256 -9.62 -23.75 -3.60
N ALA A 257 -8.78 -24.54 -2.92
CA ALA A 257 -7.40 -24.75 -3.36
C ALA A 257 -7.28 -25.45 -4.73
N ASP A 258 -8.27 -26.28 -5.08
CA ASP A 258 -8.41 -26.95 -6.37
C ASP A 258 -8.80 -26.00 -7.52
N GLN A 259 -9.22 -24.77 -7.22
CA GLN A 259 -9.57 -23.74 -8.21
C GLN A 259 -8.45 -22.71 -8.45
N PHE A 260 -7.31 -22.85 -7.77
CA PHE A 260 -6.20 -21.89 -7.88
C PHE A 260 -5.71 -21.71 -9.31
N ALA A 261 -5.57 -22.80 -10.09
CA ALA A 261 -5.13 -22.71 -11.47
C ALA A 261 -6.08 -21.89 -12.38
N ALA A 262 -7.35 -21.77 -11.99
CA ALA A 262 -8.36 -21.03 -12.73
C ALA A 262 -8.49 -19.55 -12.30
N LEU A 263 -7.81 -19.12 -11.23
CA LEU A 263 -7.88 -17.74 -10.77
C LEU A 263 -7.38 -16.78 -11.85
N PRO A 264 -8.09 -15.68 -12.13
CA PRO A 264 -7.63 -14.68 -13.08
C PRO A 264 -6.39 -13.98 -12.53
N ALA A 265 -5.30 -13.95 -13.31
CA ALA A 265 -4.05 -13.30 -12.91
C ALA A 265 -4.15 -11.77 -12.92
N ASP A 266 -5.05 -11.21 -13.75
CA ASP A 266 -5.33 -9.78 -13.86
C ASP A 266 -6.84 -9.56 -14.09
N PRO A 267 -7.67 -9.65 -13.03
CA PRO A 267 -9.12 -9.52 -13.16
C PRO A 267 -9.57 -8.12 -13.62
N THR A 268 -8.74 -7.10 -13.43
CA THR A 268 -9.05 -5.71 -13.80
C THR A 268 -8.59 -5.36 -15.21
N GLY A 269 -7.67 -6.15 -15.78
CA GLY A 269 -6.97 -5.84 -17.03
C GLY A 269 -5.96 -4.70 -16.90
N LEU A 270 -5.75 -4.17 -15.69
CA LEU A 270 -4.87 -3.04 -15.45
C LEU A 270 -3.39 -3.47 -15.48
N VAL A 271 -3.07 -4.66 -14.96
CA VAL A 271 -1.68 -5.15 -14.93
C VAL A 271 -1.13 -5.34 -16.34
N ALA A 272 -1.93 -5.87 -17.25
CA ALA A 272 -1.58 -6.00 -18.67
C ALA A 272 -1.25 -4.65 -19.33
N ARG A 273 -1.73 -3.54 -18.76
CA ARG A 273 -1.49 -2.15 -19.19
C ARG A 273 -0.41 -1.45 -18.36
N THR A 274 0.47 -2.20 -17.71
CA THR A 274 1.65 -1.68 -17.02
C THR A 274 2.96 -2.18 -17.63
N LEU A 275 4.05 -1.44 -17.43
CA LEU A 275 5.37 -1.93 -17.82
C LEU A 275 5.69 -3.23 -17.06
N PRO A 276 6.06 -4.31 -17.77
CA PRO A 276 6.40 -5.57 -17.13
C PRO A 276 7.74 -5.44 -16.40
N LEU A 277 7.82 -6.11 -15.26
CA LEU A 277 9.05 -6.30 -14.52
C LEU A 277 9.70 -7.64 -14.95
N PRO A 278 11.03 -7.70 -15.16
CA PRO A 278 11.73 -8.95 -15.44
C PRO A 278 11.49 -10.00 -14.33
N PRO A 279 11.34 -11.30 -14.65
CA PRO A 279 11.03 -12.32 -13.66
C PRO A 279 12.04 -12.44 -12.51
N ASP A 280 13.31 -12.15 -12.78
CA ASP A 280 14.41 -12.16 -11.81
C ASP A 280 14.42 -10.95 -10.87
N GLN A 281 13.62 -9.92 -11.18
CA GLN A 281 13.46 -8.72 -10.37
C GLN A 281 12.14 -8.71 -9.58
N ALA A 282 11.21 -9.61 -9.90
CA ALA A 282 9.85 -9.59 -9.38
C ALA A 282 9.78 -10.12 -7.95
N THR A 283 9.06 -9.38 -7.11
CA THR A 283 8.70 -9.80 -5.77
C THR A 283 7.35 -10.52 -5.78
N SER A 284 6.97 -11.09 -4.64
CA SER A 284 5.71 -11.80 -4.53
C SER A 284 4.48 -10.89 -4.68
N THR A 285 4.66 -9.57 -4.54
CA THR A 285 3.61 -8.56 -4.68
C THR A 285 3.55 -7.87 -6.05
N ASP A 286 4.50 -8.11 -6.95
CA ASP A 286 4.55 -7.44 -8.28
C ASP A 286 3.72 -8.14 -9.35
N GLY A 287 3.29 -7.42 -10.39
CA GLY A 287 2.47 -7.96 -11.47
C GLY A 287 1.06 -8.29 -10.96
N ALA A 288 0.46 -7.37 -10.21
CA ALA A 288 -0.85 -7.52 -9.59
C ALA A 288 -1.58 -6.18 -9.50
N ALA A 289 -2.90 -6.21 -9.55
CA ALA A 289 -3.77 -5.09 -9.23
C ALA A 289 -4.35 -5.29 -7.82
N TYR A 290 -4.28 -4.25 -7.00
CA TYR A 290 -4.78 -4.23 -5.63
C TYR A 290 -5.85 -3.17 -5.48
N PRO A 291 -6.94 -3.44 -4.74
CA PRO A 291 -7.78 -2.36 -4.25
C PRO A 291 -6.97 -1.48 -3.28
N PRO A 292 -7.41 -0.24 -2.98
CA PRO A 292 -6.64 0.72 -2.19
C PRO A 292 -6.14 0.17 -0.84
N ALA A 293 -6.95 -0.60 -0.13
CA ALA A 293 -6.56 -1.21 1.14
C ALA A 293 -5.33 -2.13 1.00
N GLY A 294 -5.28 -2.96 -0.05
CA GLY A 294 -4.13 -3.81 -0.35
C GLY A 294 -2.92 -3.02 -0.85
N ALA A 295 -3.16 -2.01 -1.69
CA ALA A 295 -2.11 -1.17 -2.26
C ALA A 295 -1.33 -0.38 -1.20
N LEU A 296 -1.98 0.05 -0.11
CA LEU A 296 -1.33 0.80 0.97
C LEU A 296 -0.22 0.03 1.68
N HIS A 297 -0.22 -1.31 1.65
CA HIS A 297 0.91 -2.08 2.15
C HIS A 297 2.20 -1.86 1.35
N LEU A 298 2.08 -1.44 0.08
CA LEU A 298 3.18 -1.24 -0.85
C LEU A 298 3.64 0.22 -0.91
N GLU A 299 2.93 1.13 -0.24
CA GLU A 299 3.27 2.55 -0.21
C GLU A 299 4.35 2.85 0.83
N ASP A 300 5.20 3.83 0.54
CA ASP A 300 6.26 4.23 1.46
C ASP A 300 5.66 4.84 2.75
N ASP A 301 4.63 5.69 2.61
CA ASP A 301 3.88 6.31 3.71
C ASP A 301 2.36 6.12 3.52
N PRO A 302 1.77 5.01 4.01
CA PRO A 302 0.35 4.73 3.84
C PRO A 302 -0.55 5.72 4.60
N VAL A 303 -0.05 6.37 5.65
CA VAL A 303 -0.82 7.37 6.42
C VAL A 303 -0.98 8.64 5.60
N ALA A 304 0.07 9.08 4.91
CA ALA A 304 0.01 10.22 4.00
C ALA A 304 -0.78 9.89 2.71
N VAL A 305 -0.59 8.69 2.16
CA VAL A 305 -1.15 8.30 0.86
C VAL A 305 -2.63 7.91 0.93
N GLY A 306 -3.08 7.25 2.00
CA GLY A 306 -4.46 6.75 2.13
C GLY A 306 -5.55 7.80 1.85
N PRO A 307 -5.48 9.00 2.46
CA PRO A 307 -6.41 10.09 2.15
C PRO A 307 -6.39 10.54 0.68
N ALA A 308 -5.22 10.53 0.03
CA ALA A 308 -5.08 10.91 -1.37
C ALA A 308 -5.74 9.88 -2.31
N LEU A 309 -5.55 8.58 -2.06
CA LEU A 309 -6.24 7.51 -2.81
C LEU A 309 -7.76 7.61 -2.65
N THR A 310 -8.23 7.89 -1.43
CA THR A 310 -9.66 8.05 -1.13
C THR A 310 -10.25 9.26 -1.85
N ALA A 311 -9.59 10.42 -1.78
CA ALA A 311 -10.05 11.64 -2.42
C ALA A 311 -10.12 11.52 -3.96
N ALA A 312 -9.15 10.81 -4.54
CA ALA A 312 -9.11 10.54 -5.98
C ALA A 312 -10.10 9.44 -6.42
N GLY A 313 -10.75 8.73 -5.48
CA GLY A 313 -11.63 7.61 -5.79
C GLY A 313 -10.91 6.53 -6.57
N VAL A 314 -9.75 6.09 -6.08
CA VAL A 314 -8.98 5.01 -6.73
C VAL A 314 -9.71 3.68 -6.57
N ASP A 315 -9.94 3.01 -7.70
CA ASP A 315 -10.57 1.68 -7.74
C ASP A 315 -9.52 0.57 -7.53
N ASP A 316 -8.43 0.65 -8.31
CA ASP A 316 -7.36 -0.34 -8.35
C ASP A 316 -5.99 0.32 -8.56
N VAL A 317 -4.96 -0.32 -8.01
CA VAL A 317 -3.56 0.06 -8.16
C VAL A 317 -2.79 -1.14 -8.72
N ALA A 318 -2.30 -1.02 -9.95
CA ALA A 318 -1.40 -2.01 -10.51
C ALA A 318 0.03 -1.74 -10.04
N ALA A 319 0.59 -2.70 -9.31
CA ALA A 319 1.99 -2.70 -8.89
C ALA A 319 2.79 -3.61 -9.82
N ASN A 320 3.72 -3.03 -10.57
CA ASN A 320 4.63 -3.73 -11.47
C ASN A 320 5.93 -2.90 -11.55
N ARG A 321 6.65 -2.89 -12.69
CA ARG A 321 7.78 -1.97 -12.87
C ARG A 321 7.39 -0.50 -12.70
N THR A 322 6.18 -0.17 -13.11
CA THR A 322 5.55 1.12 -12.82
C THR A 322 4.33 0.88 -11.95
N THR A 323 4.03 1.81 -11.06
CA THR A 323 2.78 1.79 -10.30
C THR A 323 1.77 2.66 -11.03
N VAL A 324 0.61 2.09 -11.34
CA VAL A 324 -0.49 2.79 -12.02
C VAL A 324 -1.72 2.78 -11.11
N TYR A 325 -2.21 3.96 -10.77
CA TYR A 325 -3.40 4.17 -9.95
C TYR A 325 -4.57 4.53 -10.86
N GLN A 326 -5.62 3.70 -10.87
CA GLN A 326 -6.84 3.97 -11.62
C GLN A 326 -7.78 4.84 -10.78
N ALA A 327 -7.76 6.16 -11.01
CA ALA A 327 -8.63 7.12 -10.34
C ALA A 327 -10.03 7.12 -10.97
N LYS A 328 -11.00 7.78 -10.32
CA LYS A 328 -12.39 7.85 -10.79
C LYS A 328 -12.54 8.62 -12.12
N ASP A 329 -11.70 9.62 -12.36
CA ASP A 329 -11.75 10.50 -13.53
C ASP A 329 -10.38 11.15 -13.80
N PRO A 330 -10.18 11.82 -14.97
CA PRO A 330 -8.90 12.43 -15.31
C PRO A 330 -8.44 13.56 -14.37
N GLY A 331 -9.36 14.35 -13.81
CA GLY A 331 -9.02 15.42 -12.88
C GLY A 331 -8.53 14.86 -11.53
N ALA A 332 -9.13 13.76 -11.10
CA ALA A 332 -8.71 13.00 -9.93
C ALA A 332 -7.32 12.37 -10.11
N ALA A 333 -7.03 11.83 -11.30
CA ALA A 333 -5.70 11.31 -11.64
C ALA A 333 -4.62 12.40 -11.60
N GLN A 334 -4.90 13.57 -12.18
CA GLN A 334 -4.01 14.73 -12.11
C GLN A 334 -3.76 15.18 -10.68
N SER A 335 -4.83 15.30 -9.88
CA SER A 335 -4.73 15.68 -8.47
C SER A 335 -3.93 14.67 -7.66
N LEU A 336 -4.10 13.37 -7.93
CA LEU A 336 -3.33 12.31 -7.28
C LEU A 336 -1.85 12.36 -7.66
N ALA A 337 -1.52 12.51 -8.95
CA ALA A 337 -0.14 12.66 -9.41
C ALA A 337 0.54 13.88 -8.77
N GLN A 338 -0.18 15.00 -8.63
CA GLN A 338 0.33 16.19 -7.92
C GLN A 338 0.55 15.89 -6.44
N ALA A 339 -0.41 15.23 -5.76
CA ALA A 339 -0.27 14.90 -4.35
C ALA A 339 0.97 14.03 -4.08
N TYR A 340 1.23 13.01 -4.91
CA TYR A 340 2.46 12.22 -4.82
C TYR A 340 3.72 13.04 -5.10
N SER A 341 3.67 13.96 -6.06
CA SER A 341 4.78 14.87 -6.35
C SER A 341 5.12 15.75 -5.15
N ASP A 342 4.10 16.28 -4.47
CA ASP A 342 4.25 17.10 -3.27
C ASP A 342 4.81 16.28 -2.10
N MET A 343 4.37 15.02 -1.95
CA MET A 343 4.92 14.10 -0.94
C MET A 343 6.39 13.79 -1.21
N ALA A 344 6.76 13.48 -2.47
CA ALA A 344 8.15 13.24 -2.86
C ALA A 344 9.02 14.47 -2.59
N ALA A 345 8.55 15.67 -2.93
CA ALA A 345 9.26 16.92 -2.69
C ALA A 345 9.47 17.26 -1.20
N LYS A 346 8.61 16.75 -0.31
CA LYS A 346 8.73 16.91 1.15
C LYS A 346 9.67 15.91 1.81
N THR A 347 10.14 14.90 1.07
CA THR A 347 11.07 13.91 1.61
C THR A 347 12.40 14.59 1.96
N ALA A 348 12.99 14.24 3.10
CA ALA A 348 14.25 14.83 3.54
C ALA A 348 15.36 14.61 2.48
N GLY A 349 16.02 15.69 2.07
CA GLY A 349 17.05 15.66 1.03
C GLY A 349 16.53 15.50 -0.40
N ALA A 350 15.23 15.64 -0.62
CA ALA A 350 14.65 15.63 -1.96
C ALA A 350 15.16 16.80 -2.82
N GLN A 351 15.38 16.54 -4.11
CA GLN A 351 15.79 17.56 -5.08
C GLN A 351 14.93 17.46 -6.33
N ALA A 352 14.43 18.59 -6.82
CA ALA A 352 13.72 18.63 -8.10
C ALA A 352 14.65 18.16 -9.23
N ALA A 353 14.08 17.41 -10.18
CA ALA A 353 14.76 16.96 -11.38
C ALA A 353 13.99 17.43 -12.63
N ALA A 354 14.63 17.38 -13.79
CA ALA A 354 13.98 17.75 -15.04
C ALA A 354 12.72 16.88 -15.29
N PRO A 355 11.61 17.47 -15.78
CA PRO A 355 10.44 16.70 -16.18
C PRO A 355 10.78 15.76 -17.34
N VAL A 356 9.90 14.81 -17.61
CA VAL A 356 10.00 13.92 -18.77
C VAL A 356 9.96 14.76 -20.06
N PRO A 357 10.96 14.65 -20.96
CA PRO A 357 10.95 15.37 -22.23
C PRO A 357 9.66 15.09 -23.03
N GLY A 358 9.00 16.16 -23.50
CA GLY A 358 7.75 16.07 -24.24
C GLY A 358 6.49 15.88 -23.38
N LEU A 359 6.63 15.71 -22.05
CA LEU A 359 5.52 15.58 -21.10
C LEU A 359 5.68 16.61 -19.96
N ALA A 360 5.38 17.87 -20.25
CA ALA A 360 5.59 18.99 -19.32
C ALA A 360 4.78 18.89 -18.02
N GLY A 361 3.67 18.15 -18.01
CA GLY A 361 2.87 17.87 -16.82
C GLY A 361 3.42 16.76 -15.92
N SER A 362 4.66 16.30 -16.15
CA SER A 362 5.33 15.34 -15.28
C SER A 362 6.21 16.03 -14.26
N HIS A 363 6.31 15.45 -13.07
CA HIS A 363 7.16 15.94 -11.98
C HIS A 363 8.14 14.85 -11.57
N CYS A 364 9.43 15.13 -11.72
CA CYS A 364 10.48 14.21 -11.31
C CYS A 364 11.21 14.76 -10.08
N THR A 365 11.44 13.90 -9.09
CA THR A 365 12.14 14.26 -7.85
C THR A 365 13.19 13.20 -7.56
N ARG A 366 14.41 13.64 -7.28
CA ARG A 366 15.45 12.80 -6.70
C ARG A 366 15.16 12.66 -5.21
N VAL A 367 14.91 11.44 -4.77
CA VAL A 367 14.64 11.08 -3.37
C VAL A 367 15.83 10.28 -2.84
N ALA A 368 16.30 10.62 -1.64
CA ALA A 368 17.34 9.87 -0.96
C ALA A 368 16.90 8.40 -0.77
N GLY A 369 17.79 7.44 -0.94
CA GLY A 369 17.46 6.04 -0.66
C GLY A 369 17.29 5.82 0.84
N ALA A 370 16.60 4.73 1.21
CA ALA A 370 16.50 4.30 2.61
C ALA A 370 17.91 4.24 3.24
N ASN A 371 18.03 4.74 4.47
CA ASN A 371 19.30 4.82 5.21
C ASN A 371 20.43 5.60 4.51
N GLY A 372 20.09 6.54 3.61
CA GLY A 372 21.07 7.37 2.90
C GLY A 372 21.80 6.64 1.76
N LEU A 373 21.35 5.44 1.38
CA LEU A 373 21.90 4.68 0.26
C LEU A 373 21.36 5.17 -1.10
N VAL A 374 21.81 4.49 -2.17
CA VAL A 374 21.66 4.89 -3.59
C VAL A 374 20.32 5.58 -3.87
N PRO A 375 20.33 6.90 -4.13
CA PRO A 375 19.11 7.67 -4.37
C PRO A 375 18.38 7.22 -5.63
N ARG A 376 17.07 7.45 -5.65
CA ARG A 376 16.19 7.11 -6.77
C ARG A 376 15.51 8.37 -7.30
N TYR A 377 15.12 8.33 -8.56
CA TYR A 377 14.29 9.33 -9.20
C TYR A 377 12.87 8.81 -9.26
N TRP A 378 11.95 9.57 -8.69
CA TRP A 378 10.52 9.31 -8.73
C TRP A 378 9.93 10.28 -9.73
N CYS A 379 9.28 9.78 -10.78
CA CYS A 379 8.55 10.61 -11.73
C CYS A 379 7.06 10.30 -11.64
N LEU A 380 6.25 11.36 -11.58
CA LEU A 380 4.80 11.32 -11.46
C LEU A 380 4.17 12.04 -12.64
N ALA A 381 3.11 11.47 -13.20
CA ALA A 381 2.29 12.10 -14.24
C ALA A 381 0.88 11.51 -14.23
N ALA A 382 -0.04 12.13 -14.97
CA ALA A 382 -1.37 11.59 -15.22
C ALA A 382 -1.63 11.40 -16.72
N ALA A 383 -2.28 10.29 -17.07
CA ALA A 383 -2.69 9.92 -18.42
C ALA A 383 -4.16 9.45 -18.37
N ASP A 384 -5.07 10.20 -19.00
CA ASP A 384 -6.53 9.98 -18.83
C ASP A 384 -6.89 9.87 -17.33
N ARG A 385 -7.62 8.83 -16.91
CA ARG A 385 -7.98 8.56 -15.51
C ARG A 385 -6.89 7.83 -14.70
N TYR A 386 -5.66 7.76 -15.18
CA TYR A 386 -4.57 7.02 -14.54
C TYR A 386 -3.48 7.97 -14.00
N ALA A 387 -3.14 7.86 -12.72
CA ALA A 387 -1.90 8.43 -12.19
C ALA A 387 -0.79 7.39 -12.30
N ILE A 388 0.41 7.81 -12.70
CA ILE A 388 1.55 6.94 -12.96
C ILE A 388 2.68 7.35 -12.02
N LYS A 389 3.32 6.37 -11.36
CA LYS A 389 4.56 6.52 -10.61
C LYS A 389 5.64 5.61 -11.22
N THR A 390 6.76 6.21 -11.61
CA THR A 390 7.96 5.46 -12.03
C THR A 390 9.11 5.75 -11.08
N VAL A 391 9.90 4.72 -10.79
CA VAL A 391 11.04 4.82 -9.86
C VAL A 391 12.25 4.12 -10.46
N ALA A 392 13.35 4.85 -10.65
CA ALA A 392 14.61 4.28 -11.13
C ALA A 392 15.83 4.92 -10.45
N ARG A 393 17.03 4.31 -10.58
CA ARG A 393 18.26 4.88 -10.01
C ARG A 393 18.78 6.06 -10.82
N GLN A 394 18.54 6.05 -12.13
CA GLN A 394 18.92 7.12 -13.06
C GLN A 394 17.68 7.86 -13.56
N LEU A 395 17.82 9.17 -13.76
CA LEU A 395 16.72 10.04 -14.18
C LEU A 395 16.20 9.66 -15.57
N ASP A 396 17.10 9.44 -16.52
CA ASP A 396 16.77 9.02 -17.89
C ASP A 396 15.94 7.73 -17.91
N SER A 397 16.30 6.76 -17.07
CA SER A 397 15.57 5.51 -16.94
C SER A 397 14.16 5.72 -16.37
N ALA A 398 14.00 6.56 -15.35
CA ALA A 398 12.67 6.88 -14.80
C ALA A 398 11.80 7.64 -15.81
N GLN A 399 12.41 8.55 -16.58
CA GLN A 399 11.73 9.32 -17.62
C GLN A 399 11.29 8.45 -18.80
N GLN A 400 12.15 7.54 -19.27
CA GLN A 400 11.83 6.60 -20.34
C GLN A 400 10.74 5.60 -19.92
N GLN A 401 10.76 5.13 -18.67
CA GLN A 401 9.66 4.32 -18.11
C GLN A 401 8.35 5.11 -18.12
N MET A 402 8.37 6.38 -17.69
CA MET A 402 7.17 7.22 -17.68
C MET A 402 6.64 7.46 -19.09
N ALA A 403 7.51 7.79 -20.04
CA ALA A 403 7.16 7.97 -21.45
C ALA A 403 6.52 6.71 -22.04
N ALA A 404 7.09 5.53 -21.79
CA ALA A 404 6.55 4.26 -22.26
C ALA A 404 5.19 3.94 -21.62
N GLN A 405 5.07 4.14 -20.30
CA GLN A 405 3.83 3.90 -19.57
C GLN A 405 2.70 4.86 -19.99
N TYR A 406 3.03 6.14 -20.22
CA TYR A 406 2.08 7.14 -20.73
C TYR A 406 1.53 6.71 -22.10
N ARG A 407 2.42 6.35 -23.04
CA ARG A 407 2.05 5.85 -24.37
C ARG A 407 1.23 4.56 -24.34
N MET A 408 1.36 3.75 -23.30
CA MET A 408 0.58 2.52 -23.14
C MET A 408 -0.86 2.79 -22.70
N LEU A 409 -1.10 3.93 -22.04
CA LEU A 409 -2.39 4.29 -21.47
C LEU A 409 -3.19 5.26 -22.34
N THR A 410 -2.56 5.95 -23.29
CA THR A 410 -3.16 6.90 -24.24
C THR A 410 -3.02 6.41 -25.66
#